data_AF-A0A847NE83-F1
#
_entry.id   AF-A0A847NE83-F1
#
_cell.length_a   1.000
_cell.length_b   1.000
_cell.length_c   1.000
_cell.angle_alpha   90.00
_cell.angle_beta   90.00
_cell.angle_gamma   90.00
#
_symmetry.space_group_name_H-M   'P 1'
#
loop_
_entity.id
_entity.type
_entity.pdbx_description
1 polymer ?
#
loop_
_entity_poly.entity_id
_entity_poly.type
_entity_poly.pdbx_seq_one_letter_code
_entity_poly.pdbx_strand_id
1 'polypeptide(L)'
;MIDSIGNVNNIIDYNNIKGKSQEAKQGEFEKVLEEAMKEKDEKKLRKACSDLEAIFVSMMFKQMRNTVQKAGLFDGGLAEEMYEDMLYDKYAEEVSKNKGMGLGDLLYRQLSKSMKMKREGEDAE
;
A
#
# COMPACT_ATOMS: atom_id res chain seq x y z
N MET A 1 26.95 -41.96 -17.87
CA MET A 1 25.65 -41.52 -17.34
C MET A 1 25.81 -40.06 -16.95
N ILE A 2 25.18 -39.16 -17.69
CA ILE A 2 25.11 -37.73 -17.36
C ILE A 2 23.86 -37.57 -16.51
N ASP A 3 24.02 -37.13 -15.27
CA ASP A 3 22.90 -36.77 -14.41
C ASP A 3 22.20 -35.56 -15.03
N SER A 4 20.98 -35.80 -15.52
CA SER A 4 20.15 -34.76 -16.12
C SER A 4 19.79 -33.74 -15.05
N ILE A 5 20.17 -32.49 -15.32
CA ILE A 5 19.97 -31.31 -14.50
C ILE A 5 18.56 -31.31 -13.90
N GLY A 6 18.49 -31.36 -12.58
CA GLY A 6 17.27 -31.25 -11.82
C GLY A 6 16.57 -29.92 -12.12
N ASN A 7 15.36 -30.04 -12.65
CA ASN A 7 14.20 -29.23 -12.32
C ASN A 7 14.46 -27.71 -12.14
N VAL A 8 14.75 -27.01 -13.23
CA VAL A 8 14.70 -25.54 -13.28
C VAL A 8 13.32 -25.12 -13.81
N ASN A 9 12.28 -25.29 -12.99
CA ASN A 9 10.95 -24.71 -13.22
C ASN A 9 10.47 -24.00 -11.95
N ASN A 10 11.30 -23.08 -11.44
CA ASN A 10 10.81 -22.04 -10.51
C ASN A 10 10.23 -20.90 -11.35
N ILE A 11 9.04 -21.11 -11.92
CA ILE A 11 8.22 -20.00 -12.38
C ILE A 11 7.84 -19.21 -11.13
N ILE A 12 8.41 -18.01 -11.01
CA ILE A 12 8.08 -17.04 -9.96
C ILE A 12 6.61 -16.65 -10.18
N ASP A 13 5.72 -17.20 -9.34
CA ASP A 13 4.32 -16.81 -9.33
C ASP A 13 4.19 -15.39 -8.76
N TYR A 14 4.20 -14.42 -9.68
CA TYR A 14 4.13 -12.99 -9.40
C TYR A 14 2.91 -12.63 -8.53
N ASN A 15 1.76 -13.27 -8.77
CA ASN A 15 0.53 -12.99 -8.03
C ASN A 15 0.64 -13.44 -6.56
N ASN A 16 1.28 -14.58 -6.31
CA ASN A 16 1.49 -15.12 -4.98
C ASN A 16 2.49 -14.27 -4.17
N ILE A 17 3.54 -13.76 -4.83
CA ILE A 17 4.54 -12.86 -4.21
C ILE A 17 3.94 -11.48 -3.95
N LYS A 18 3.16 -10.95 -4.89
CA LYS A 18 2.43 -9.68 -4.72
C LYS A 18 1.43 -9.77 -3.57
N GLY A 19 0.67 -10.86 -3.47
CA GLY A 19 -0.26 -11.12 -2.36
C GLY A 19 0.45 -11.10 -1.01
N LYS A 20 1.54 -11.87 -0.85
CA LYS A 20 2.35 -11.88 0.37
C LYS A 20 2.97 -10.52 0.69
N SER A 21 3.40 -9.77 -0.32
CA SER A 21 3.95 -8.42 -0.13
C SER A 21 2.87 -7.44 0.34
N GLN A 22 1.64 -7.55 -0.16
CA GLN A 22 0.51 -6.74 0.30
C GLN A 22 0.09 -7.08 1.73
N GLU A 23 0.03 -8.37 2.07
CA GLU A 23 -0.22 -8.84 3.45
C GLU A 23 0.84 -8.32 4.43
N ALA A 24 2.13 -8.39 4.05
CA ALA A 24 3.22 -7.87 4.86
C ALA A 24 3.11 -6.34 5.07
N LYS A 25 2.81 -5.59 4.01
CA LYS A 25 2.59 -4.13 4.09
C LYS A 25 1.37 -3.77 4.95
N GLN A 26 0.30 -4.57 4.91
CA GLN A 26 -0.86 -4.37 5.76
C GLN A 26 -0.52 -4.60 7.24
N GLY A 27 0.14 -5.71 7.56
CA GLY A 27 0.58 -5.99 8.95
C GLY A 27 1.55 -4.93 9.48
N GLU A 28 2.42 -4.39 8.64
CA GLU A 28 3.30 -3.27 8.98
C GLU A 28 2.50 -1.99 9.27
N PHE A 29 1.49 -1.67 8.45
CA PHE A 29 0.61 -0.52 8.67
C PHE A 29 -0.13 -0.60 10.01
N GLU A 30 -0.75 -1.75 10.31
CA GLU A 30 -1.49 -1.97 11.57
C GLU A 30 -0.57 -1.75 12.77
N LYS A 31 0.64 -2.33 12.72
CA LYS A 31 1.64 -2.16 13.77
C LYS A 31 2.06 -0.69 13.96
N VAL A 32 2.36 0.02 12.86
CA VAL A 32 2.75 1.44 12.91
C VAL A 32 1.62 2.31 13.47
N LEU A 33 0.38 2.01 13.09
CA LEU A 33 -0.80 2.72 13.59
C LEU A 33 -1.00 2.49 15.10
N GLU A 34 -0.91 1.24 15.56
CA GLU A 34 -1.01 0.90 16.98
C GLU A 34 0.09 1.57 17.80
N GLU A 35 1.34 1.52 17.33
CA GLU A 35 2.47 2.19 17.97
C GLU A 35 2.26 3.70 18.02
N ALA A 36 1.81 4.32 16.92
CA ALA A 36 1.51 5.75 16.89
C ALA A 36 0.42 6.12 17.91
N MET A 37 -0.65 5.32 17.99
CA MET A 37 -1.75 5.51 18.94
C MET A 37 -1.30 5.36 20.39
N LYS A 38 -0.47 4.37 20.69
CA LYS A 38 0.07 4.11 22.03
C LYS A 38 1.05 5.19 22.48
N GLU A 39 1.96 5.59 21.60
CA GLU A 39 2.98 6.61 21.88
C GLU A 39 2.43 8.03 21.79
N LYS A 40 1.17 8.19 21.37
CA LYS A 40 0.52 9.49 21.16
C LYS A 40 1.32 10.36 20.16
N ASP A 41 1.99 9.73 19.20
CA ASP A 41 2.85 10.38 18.21
C ASP A 41 2.03 10.82 16.99
N GLU A 42 1.69 12.11 16.95
CA GLU A 42 0.92 12.70 15.86
C GLU A 42 1.65 12.64 14.50
N LYS A 43 3.00 12.66 14.48
CA LYS A 43 3.76 12.60 13.23
C LYS A 43 3.72 11.19 12.64
N LYS A 44 3.92 10.16 13.47
CA LYS A 44 3.76 8.77 13.04
C LYS A 44 2.34 8.47 12.58
N LEU A 45 1.34 8.98 13.30
CA LEU A 45 -0.07 8.84 12.91
C LEU A 45 -0.34 9.48 11.55
N ARG A 46 0.17 10.71 11.32
CA ARG A 46 0.01 11.39 10.03
C ARG A 46 0.69 10.64 8.90
N LYS A 47 1.89 10.10 9.13
CA LYS A 47 2.61 9.29 8.15
C LYS A 47 1.81 8.03 7.79
N ALA A 48 1.32 7.28 8.78
CA ALA A 48 0.51 6.09 8.54
C ALA A 48 -0.75 6.40 7.71
N CYS A 49 -1.44 7.51 8.00
CA CYS A 49 -2.60 7.94 7.23
C CYS A 49 -2.24 8.31 5.78
N SER A 50 -1.09 8.96 5.56
CA SER A 50 -0.57 9.28 4.22
C SER A 50 -0.19 8.03 3.44
N ASP A 51 0.43 7.05 4.09
CA ASP A 51 0.82 5.78 3.47
C ASP A 51 -0.43 4.98 3.06
N LEU A 52 -1.50 5.01 3.86
CA LEU A 52 -2.78 4.41 3.50
C LEU A 52 -3.46 5.10 2.31
N GLU A 53 -3.38 6.43 2.23
CA GLU A 53 -3.86 7.17 1.06
C GLU A 53 -3.11 6.75 -0.21
N ALA A 54 -1.80 6.49 -0.13
CA ALA A 54 -1.03 6.01 -1.29
C ALA A 54 -1.51 4.63 -1.76
N ILE A 55 -1.82 3.73 -0.83
CA ILE A 55 -2.40 2.41 -1.17
C ILE A 55 -3.74 2.61 -1.89
N PHE A 56 -4.61 3.47 -1.37
CA PHE A 56 -5.90 3.76 -1.96
C PHE A 56 -5.78 4.35 -3.37
N VAL A 57 -4.89 5.33 -3.57
CA VAL A 57 -4.64 5.94 -4.89
C VAL A 57 -4.08 4.91 -5.87
N SER A 58 -3.18 4.01 -5.44
CA SER A 58 -2.68 2.91 -6.27
C SER A 58 -3.83 1.97 -6.70
N MET A 59 -4.72 1.62 -5.77
CA MET A 59 -5.93 0.85 -6.10
C MET A 59 -6.79 1.57 -7.13
N MET A 60 -6.99 2.88 -6.98
CA MET A 60 -7.75 3.69 -7.93
C MET A 60 -7.12 3.65 -9.33
N PHE A 61 -5.81 3.87 -9.46
CA PHE A 61 -5.11 3.80 -10.75
C PHE A 61 -5.21 2.42 -11.40
N LYS A 62 -5.10 1.35 -10.61
CA LYS A 62 -5.29 -0.02 -11.10
C LYS A 62 -6.70 -0.23 -11.65
N GLN A 63 -7.73 0.25 -10.94
CA GLN A 63 -9.10 0.18 -11.44
C GLN A 63 -9.32 1.02 -12.69
N MET A 64 -8.76 2.24 -12.76
CA MET A 64 -8.80 3.07 -13.98
C MET A 64 -8.16 2.36 -15.17
N ARG A 65 -6.98 1.73 -15.00
CA ARG A 65 -6.34 0.94 -16.07
C ARG A 65 -7.24 -0.19 -16.56
N ASN A 66 -7.92 -0.89 -15.66
CA ASN A 66 -8.83 -1.99 -16.04
C ASN A 66 -10.02 -1.51 -16.90
N THR A 67 -10.32 -0.21 -16.92
CA THR A 67 -11.35 0.36 -17.80
C THR A 67 -10.85 0.66 -19.22
N VAL A 68 -9.54 0.72 -19.44
CA VAL A 68 -8.94 0.98 -20.75
C VAL A 68 -8.81 -0.34 -21.51
N GLN A 69 -9.49 -0.45 -22.65
CA GLN A 69 -9.35 -1.62 -23.53
C GLN A 69 -7.94 -1.64 -24.13
N LYS A 70 -7.28 -2.78 -23.96
CA LYS A 70 -6.02 -3.11 -24.64
C LYS A 70 -6.31 -3.19 -26.16
N ALA A 71 -5.57 -2.44 -26.97
CA ALA A 71 -5.83 -2.18 -28.38
C ALA A 71 -4.93 -2.95 -29.37
N GLY A 72 -4.05 -3.84 -28.90
CA GLY A 72 -3.06 -4.55 -29.71
C GLY A 72 -3.16 -6.08 -29.66
N LEU A 73 -2.67 -6.74 -30.71
CA LEU A 73 -2.44 -8.20 -30.71
C LEU A 73 -1.22 -8.62 -29.87
N PHE A 74 -0.38 -7.65 -29.49
CA PHE A 74 0.88 -7.82 -28.76
C PHE A 74 0.96 -6.92 -27.51
N ASP A 75 -0.15 -6.32 -27.07
CA ASP A 75 -0.14 -5.55 -25.83
C ASP A 75 -0.43 -6.45 -24.62
N GLY A 76 0.16 -6.09 -23.50
CA GLY A 76 0.14 -6.94 -22.32
C GLY A 76 1.17 -8.07 -22.35
N GLY A 77 1.49 -8.52 -21.14
CA GLY A 77 2.49 -9.53 -20.85
C GLY A 77 2.96 -9.38 -19.41
N LEU A 78 3.48 -10.45 -18.81
CA LEU A 78 3.86 -10.46 -17.39
C LEU A 78 4.86 -9.34 -17.03
N ALA A 79 5.81 -9.05 -17.92
CA ALA A 79 6.81 -8.01 -17.69
C ALA A 79 6.21 -6.59 -17.75
N GLU A 80 5.29 -6.35 -18.69
CA GLU A 80 4.58 -5.08 -18.82
C GLU A 80 3.66 -4.85 -17.61
N GLU A 81 2.89 -5.86 -17.20
CA GLU A 81 1.99 -5.78 -16.05
C GLU A 81 2.76 -5.52 -14.75
N MET A 82 3.90 -6.21 -14.56
CA MET A 82 4.77 -5.96 -13.42
C MET A 82 5.36 -4.55 -13.42
N TYR A 83 5.79 -4.05 -14.59
CA TYR A 83 6.31 -2.69 -14.72
C TYR A 83 5.23 -1.64 -14.41
N GLU A 84 4.05 -1.79 -14.99
CA GLU A 84 2.91 -0.92 -14.77
C GLU A 84 2.46 -0.92 -13.30
N ASP A 85 2.40 -2.08 -12.65
CA ASP A 85 2.10 -2.18 -11.23
C ASP A 85 3.08 -1.36 -10.37
N MET A 86 4.39 -1.50 -10.63
CA MET A 86 5.42 -0.71 -9.94
C MET A 86 5.30 0.80 -10.25
N LEU A 87 4.97 1.14 -11.49
CA LEU A 87 4.80 2.51 -11.93
C LEU A 87 3.63 3.18 -11.20
N TYR A 88 2.47 2.53 -11.13
CA TYR A 88 1.30 3.07 -10.45
C TYR A 88 1.50 3.14 -8.93
N ASP A 89 2.21 2.20 -8.33
CA ASP A 89 2.58 2.28 -6.91
C ASP A 89 3.46 3.52 -6.63
N LYS A 90 4.40 3.84 -7.52
CA LYS A 90 5.24 5.05 -7.40
C LYS A 90 4.47 6.34 -7.64
N TYR A 91 3.58 6.36 -8.64
CA TYR A 91 2.71 7.51 -8.85
C TYR A 91 1.80 7.76 -7.65
N ALA A 92 1.25 6.71 -7.07
CA ALA A 92 0.41 6.85 -5.88
C ALA A 92 1.20 7.38 -4.68
N GLU A 93 2.43 6.90 -4.46
CA GLU A 93 3.34 7.40 -3.43
C GLU A 93 3.61 8.92 -3.60
N GLU A 94 3.91 9.37 -4.81
CA GLU A 94 4.19 10.78 -5.10
C GLU A 94 2.94 11.68 -5.01
N VAL A 95 1.77 11.17 -5.42
CA VAL A 95 0.49 11.88 -5.26
C VAL A 95 0.18 12.08 -3.78
N SER A 96 0.33 11.05 -2.96
CA SER A 96 0.03 11.13 -1.53
C SER A 96 1.01 12.02 -0.76
N LYS A 97 2.27 12.13 -1.18
CA LYS A 97 3.22 13.11 -0.61
C LYS A 97 2.84 14.56 -0.92
N ASN A 98 2.29 14.82 -2.11
CA ASN A 98 2.00 16.16 -2.62
C ASN A 98 0.53 16.52 -2.47
N LYS A 99 0.09 16.88 -1.25
CA LYS A 99 -1.28 17.30 -0.91
C LYS A 99 -2.39 16.28 -1.19
N GLY A 100 -2.10 15.16 -1.87
CA GLY A 100 -2.97 14.00 -2.02
C GLY A 100 -4.35 14.31 -2.59
N MET A 101 -5.28 13.40 -2.32
CA MET A 101 -6.73 13.60 -2.53
C MET A 101 -7.42 14.10 -1.26
N GLY A 102 -6.70 14.16 -0.13
CA GLY A 102 -7.19 14.60 1.17
C GLY A 102 -7.79 13.49 2.03
N LEU A 103 -7.71 12.23 1.59
CA LEU A 103 -8.18 11.09 2.37
C LEU A 103 -7.31 10.86 3.59
N GLY A 104 -5.98 10.95 3.44
CA GLY A 104 -5.04 10.81 4.56
C GLY A 104 -5.26 11.88 5.63
N ASP A 105 -5.51 13.12 5.22
CA ASP A 105 -5.81 14.23 6.13
C ASP A 105 -7.16 14.04 6.86
N LEU A 106 -8.17 13.49 6.17
CA LEU A 106 -9.46 13.17 6.76
C LEU A 106 -9.32 12.09 7.84
N LEU A 107 -8.60 11.00 7.52
CA LEU A 107 -8.31 9.92 8.45
C LEU A 107 -7.51 10.40 9.65
N TYR A 108 -6.44 11.17 9.42
CA TYR A 108 -5.64 11.77 10.49
C TYR A 108 -6.50 12.63 11.40
N ARG A 109 -7.39 13.46 10.85
CA ARG A 109 -8.29 14.30 11.65
C ARG A 109 -9.23 13.47 12.52
N GLN A 110 -9.70 12.33 12.04
CA GLN A 110 -10.58 11.45 12.81
C GLN A 110 -9.83 10.68 13.89
N LEU A 111 -8.68 10.09 13.54
CA LEU A 111 -7.87 9.29 14.46
C LEU A 111 -7.19 10.15 15.53
N SER A 112 -6.70 11.34 15.18
CA SER A 112 -6.10 12.26 16.15
C SER A 112 -7.10 12.76 17.20
N LYS A 113 -8.38 12.93 16.84
CA LYS A 113 -9.45 13.21 17.81
C LYS A 113 -9.63 12.05 18.79
N SER A 114 -9.68 10.82 18.28
CA SER A 114 -9.79 9.62 19.13
C SER A 114 -8.57 9.46 20.04
N MET A 115 -7.36 9.73 19.54
CA MET A 115 -6.11 9.71 20.31
C MET A 115 -6.12 10.75 21.43
N LYS A 116 -6.64 11.96 21.18
CA LYS A 116 -6.77 13.02 22.18
C LYS A 116 -7.81 12.69 23.25
N MET A 117 -8.98 12.17 22.84
CA MET A 117 -10.03 11.75 23.77
C MET A 117 -9.55 10.65 24.73
N LYS A 118 -8.73 9.70 24.25
CA LYS A 118 -8.14 8.65 25.10
C LYS A 118 -7.14 9.22 26.11
N ARG A 119 -6.46 10.33 25.80
CA ARG A 119 -5.53 11.01 26.72
C ARG A 119 -6.28 11.59 27.93
N GLU A 120 -7.41 12.25 27.70
CA GLU A 120 -8.22 12.87 28.77
C GLU A 120 -8.88 11.85 29.72
N GLY A 121 -9.12 10.62 29.26
CA GLY A 121 -9.64 9.54 30.10
C GLY A 121 -8.58 8.84 30.97
N GLU A 122 -7.32 8.85 30.56
CA GLU A 122 -6.19 8.27 31.33
C GLU A 122 -5.63 9.26 32.37
N ASP A 123 -5.79 10.57 32.16
CA ASP A 123 -5.33 11.62 33.08
C ASP A 123 -6.38 11.95 34.19
N ALA A 124 -7.54 11.30 34.16
CA ALA A 124 -8.66 11.50 35.10
C ALA A 124 -8.84 10.35 36.12
N GLU A 125 -7.94 9.35 36.11
CA GLU A 125 -7.76 8.34 37.17
C GLU A 125 -6.46 8.60 37.97
#